data_AF-A0A6J1QWG6-F1
#
_entry.id   AF-A0A6J1QWG6-F1
#
_cell.length_a   1.000
_cell.length_b   1.000
_cell.length_c   1.000
_cell.angle_alpha   90.00
_cell.angle_beta   90.00
_cell.angle_gamma   90.00
#
_symmetry.space_group_name_H-M   'P 1'
#
loop_
_entity.id
_entity.type
_entity.pdbx_description
1 polymer ?
#
loop_
_entity_poly.entity_id
_entity_poly.type
_entity_poly.pdbx_seq_one_letter_code
_entity_poly.pdbx_strand_id
1 'polypeptide(L)'
;MLPPDIMGLTDEQVEELKLKDEWEDKCVPMGGWTFNRDKIGRRNGRQPNEKMQEVLKKTIEDARAMTSKKLVQQEKLVTQKTVQEALDLLRGAVTIVYPMGLPPHDVIRKEFENTEDLTGTQASLEVIDVQLAQLWFSGKELLPGKKIKDFVGNNEKTKVIVKLQKRGSGKPAREPLMSEDERKQLMLHAYRRQEQLQDKV
;
A
#
# COMPACT_ATOMS: atom_id res chain seq x y z
N MET A 1 10.66 -10.14 13.79
CA MET A 1 11.82 -9.38 13.26
C MET A 1 13.01 -9.59 14.18
N LEU A 2 14.24 -9.48 13.67
CA LEU A 2 15.42 -9.38 14.55
C LEU A 2 15.40 -8.06 15.32
N PRO A 3 15.82 -8.07 16.60
CA PRO A 3 16.05 -6.86 17.38
C PRO A 3 16.99 -5.84 16.71
N PRO A 4 16.83 -4.52 16.95
CA PRO A 4 17.64 -3.48 16.30
C PRO A 4 19.16 -3.59 16.54
N ASP A 5 19.56 -4.13 17.68
CA ASP A 5 20.94 -4.39 18.08
C ASP A 5 21.58 -5.59 17.38
N ILE A 6 20.76 -6.52 16.87
CA ILE A 6 21.19 -7.70 16.10
C ILE A 6 21.10 -7.44 14.58
N MET A 7 20.17 -6.56 14.17
CA MET A 7 19.88 -6.31 12.77
C MET A 7 21.10 -5.75 12.02
N GLY A 8 21.50 -6.45 10.95
CA GLY A 8 22.63 -6.05 10.10
C GLY A 8 24.01 -6.57 10.54
N LEU A 9 24.07 -7.32 11.65
CA LEU A 9 25.28 -8.02 12.07
C LEU A 9 25.39 -9.40 11.38
N THR A 10 26.61 -9.89 11.24
CA THR A 10 26.88 -11.28 10.82
C THR A 10 26.71 -12.24 11.99
N ASP A 11 26.48 -13.52 11.70
CA ASP A 11 26.33 -14.57 12.72
C ASP A 11 27.57 -14.60 13.67
N GLU A 12 28.78 -14.40 13.13
CA GLU A 12 30.04 -14.32 13.89
C GLU A 12 30.07 -13.12 14.86
N GLN A 13 29.62 -11.94 14.41
CA GLN A 13 29.57 -10.73 15.25
C GLN A 13 28.55 -10.88 16.38
N VAL A 14 27.42 -11.53 16.11
CA VAL A 14 26.38 -11.81 17.11
C VAL A 14 26.93 -12.75 18.20
N GLU A 15 27.67 -13.79 17.79
CA GLU A 15 28.33 -14.71 18.72
C GLU A 15 29.42 -14.03 19.57
N GLU A 16 30.28 -13.22 18.94
CA GLU A 16 31.37 -12.49 19.61
C GLU A 16 30.83 -11.49 20.64
N LEU A 17 29.78 -10.76 20.28
CA LEU A 17 29.10 -9.79 21.15
C LEU A 17 28.12 -10.46 22.14
N LYS A 18 27.92 -11.78 22.04
CA LYS A 18 27.00 -12.59 22.86
C LYS A 18 25.56 -12.04 22.85
N LEU A 19 25.13 -11.48 21.73
CA LEU A 19 23.78 -10.95 21.56
C LEU A 19 22.79 -12.10 21.40
N LYS A 20 21.57 -11.94 21.93
CA LYS A 20 20.52 -12.95 21.89
C LYS A 20 19.18 -12.32 21.54
N ASP A 21 18.43 -12.98 20.66
CA ASP A 21 17.06 -12.57 20.34
C ASP A 21 16.11 -13.00 21.47
N GLU A 22 15.81 -12.09 22.41
CA GLU A 22 14.88 -12.38 23.52
C GLU A 22 13.44 -12.66 23.08
N TRP A 23 13.09 -12.34 21.83
CA TRP A 23 11.75 -12.50 21.29
C TRP A 23 11.58 -13.80 20.51
N GLU A 24 12.67 -14.49 20.20
CA GLU A 24 12.68 -15.72 19.41
C GLU A 24 11.71 -16.76 20.01
N ASP A 25 11.77 -16.95 21.33
CA ASP A 25 10.98 -17.94 22.07
C ASP A 25 9.65 -17.40 22.61
N LYS A 26 9.47 -16.07 22.61
CA LYS A 26 8.22 -15.43 23.05
C LYS A 26 7.21 -15.36 21.90
N CYS A 27 7.67 -15.11 20.68
CA CYS A 27 6.83 -14.89 19.50
C CYS A 27 6.81 -16.12 18.58
N VAL A 28 6.47 -17.28 19.14
CA VAL A 28 6.44 -18.54 18.39
C VAL A 28 5.11 -18.69 17.63
N PRO A 29 5.15 -19.04 16.33
CA PRO A 29 3.91 -19.24 15.58
C PRO A 29 3.14 -20.49 16.01
N MET A 30 1.82 -20.45 15.85
CA MET A 30 0.92 -21.54 16.16
C MET A 30 1.26 -22.79 15.33
N GLY A 31 1.39 -23.93 16.02
CA GLY A 31 1.73 -25.19 15.36
C GLY A 31 3.19 -25.30 14.92
N GLY A 32 4.08 -24.51 15.52
CA GLY A 32 5.53 -24.58 15.30
C GLY A 32 6.01 -23.83 14.07
N TRP A 33 7.32 -23.91 13.83
CA TRP A 33 8.00 -23.19 12.76
C TRP A 33 9.00 -24.08 12.03
N THR A 34 9.34 -23.67 10.81
CA THR A 34 10.43 -24.24 10.00
C THR A 34 11.49 -23.18 9.77
N PHE A 35 12.76 -23.58 9.77
CA PHE A 35 13.85 -22.64 9.54
C PHE A 35 13.89 -22.22 8.06
N ASN A 36 13.86 -20.92 7.81
CA ASN A 36 14.09 -20.33 6.50
C ASN A 36 14.92 -19.06 6.65
N ARG A 37 16.20 -19.13 6.29
CA ARG A 37 17.15 -18.03 6.46
C ARG A 37 16.70 -16.81 5.65
N ASP A 38 16.58 -15.67 6.33
CA ASP A 38 16.30 -14.40 5.65
C ASP A 38 17.58 -13.90 4.94
N LYS A 39 17.50 -13.76 3.62
CA LYS A 39 18.61 -13.27 2.80
C LYS A 39 18.98 -11.81 3.12
N ILE A 40 18.03 -11.03 3.62
CA ILE A 40 18.21 -9.62 3.93
C ILE A 40 18.62 -9.42 5.41
N GLY A 41 18.50 -10.46 6.24
CA GLY A 41 18.88 -10.40 7.66
C GLY A 41 17.98 -9.50 8.51
N ARG A 42 16.69 -9.35 8.17
CA ARG A 42 15.70 -8.58 8.96
C ARG A 42 14.85 -9.47 9.86
N ARG A 43 14.66 -10.73 9.49
CA ARG A 43 13.87 -11.73 10.21
C ARG A 43 14.80 -12.81 10.77
N ASN A 44 14.43 -13.40 11.89
CA ASN A 44 15.17 -14.49 12.54
C ASN A 44 15.05 -15.85 11.81
N GLY A 45 14.25 -15.92 10.75
CA GLY A 45 14.06 -17.13 9.95
C GLY A 45 13.13 -18.18 10.54
N ARG A 46 12.46 -17.92 11.68
CA ARG A 46 11.39 -18.78 12.20
C ARG A 46 10.11 -18.57 11.38
N GLN A 47 9.97 -19.30 10.29
CA GLN A 47 8.81 -19.22 9.40
C GLN A 47 7.65 -20.08 9.94
N PRO A 48 6.39 -19.59 9.95
CA PRO A 48 5.23 -20.42 10.30
C PRO A 48 5.09 -21.65 9.39
N ASN A 49 4.44 -22.71 9.88
CA ASN A 49 4.12 -23.87 9.04
C ASN A 49 3.27 -23.50 7.80
N GLU A 50 3.22 -24.39 6.81
CA GLU A 50 2.53 -24.14 5.53
C GLU A 50 1.05 -23.76 5.71
N LYS A 51 0.35 -24.43 6.63
CA LYS A 51 -1.07 -24.15 6.92
C LYS A 51 -1.25 -22.71 7.44
N MET A 52 -0.41 -22.26 8.37
CA MET A 52 -0.47 -20.89 8.89
C MET A 52 -0.06 -19.84 7.85
N GLN A 53 0.88 -20.19 6.97
CA GLN A 53 1.20 -19.33 5.82
C GLN A 53 0.01 -19.18 4.87
N GLU A 54 -0.74 -20.25 4.61
CA GLU A 54 -1.96 -20.19 3.79
C GLU A 54 -3.03 -19.30 4.42
N VAL A 55 -3.22 -19.36 5.74
CA VAL A 55 -4.14 -18.46 6.46
C VAL A 55 -3.75 -17.00 6.17
N LEU A 56 -2.48 -16.63 6.37
CA LEU A 56 -2.02 -15.26 6.11
C LEU A 56 -2.21 -14.86 4.64
N LYS A 57 -1.86 -15.73 3.70
CA LYS A 57 -1.99 -15.46 2.25
C LYS A 57 -3.45 -15.22 1.86
N LYS A 58 -4.36 -16.09 2.30
CA LYS A 58 -5.80 -15.95 2.03
C LYS A 58 -6.35 -14.66 2.61
N THR A 59 -6.03 -14.34 3.87
CA THR A 59 -6.50 -13.09 4.48
C THR A 59 -5.96 -11.84 3.77
N ILE A 60 -4.72 -11.88 3.27
CA ILE A 60 -4.16 -10.78 2.46
C ILE A 60 -4.94 -10.62 1.15
N GLU A 61 -5.28 -11.72 0.47
CA GLU A 61 -6.08 -11.69 -0.76
C GLU A 61 -7.49 -11.13 -0.50
N ASP A 62 -8.13 -11.55 0.59
CA ASP A 62 -9.45 -11.06 0.99
C ASP A 62 -9.43 -9.56 1.32
N ALA A 63 -8.47 -9.10 2.13
CA ALA A 63 -8.30 -7.69 2.47
C ALA A 63 -8.03 -6.82 1.23
N ARG A 64 -7.24 -7.34 0.27
CA ARG A 64 -7.01 -6.68 -1.03
C ARG A 64 -8.27 -6.64 -1.88
N ALA A 65 -9.11 -7.67 -1.84
CA ALA A 65 -10.39 -7.69 -2.56
C ALA A 65 -11.36 -6.63 -2.01
N MET A 66 -11.40 -6.45 -0.68
CA MET A 66 -12.25 -5.48 0.01
C MET A 66 -11.92 -4.01 -0.31
N THR A 67 -10.68 -3.73 -0.72
CA THR A 67 -10.19 -2.37 -1.05
C THR A 67 -9.79 -2.23 -2.53
N SER A 68 -10.16 -3.21 -3.36
CA SER A 68 -9.73 -3.27 -4.75
C SER A 68 -10.34 -2.16 -5.62
N LYS A 69 -9.55 -1.62 -6.56
CA LYS A 69 -10.03 -0.71 -7.61
C LYS A 69 -11.15 -1.32 -8.47
N LYS A 70 -11.25 -2.66 -8.53
CA LYS A 70 -12.33 -3.38 -9.23
C LYS A 70 -13.71 -3.05 -8.66
N LEU A 71 -13.80 -2.69 -7.38
CA LEU A 71 -15.07 -2.33 -6.74
C LEU A 71 -15.73 -1.11 -7.38
N VAL A 72 -14.94 -0.18 -7.93
CA VAL A 72 -15.45 0.98 -8.67
C VAL A 72 -16.21 0.55 -9.93
N GLN A 73 -15.75 -0.49 -10.63
CA GLN A 73 -16.43 -1.03 -11.82
C GLN A 73 -17.71 -1.80 -11.45
N GLN A 74 -17.77 -2.34 -10.24
CA GLN A 74 -18.93 -3.06 -9.70
C GLN A 74 -19.93 -2.12 -9.00
N GLU A 75 -19.69 -0.80 -9.04
CA GLU A 75 -20.48 0.21 -8.34
C GLU A 75 -20.63 -0.06 -6.82
N LYS A 76 -19.64 -0.75 -6.24
CA LYS A 76 -19.60 -1.04 -4.81
C LYS A 76 -18.92 0.10 -4.06
N LEU A 77 -19.62 0.63 -3.08
CA LEU A 77 -19.14 1.70 -2.22
C LEU A 77 -18.13 1.16 -1.21
N VAL A 78 -16.98 1.82 -1.11
CA VAL A 78 -15.96 1.56 -0.08
C VAL A 78 -16.04 2.65 0.97
N THR A 79 -16.15 2.27 2.24
CA THR A 79 -16.20 3.19 3.37
C THR A 79 -14.98 3.04 4.28
N GLN A 80 -14.77 3.98 5.19
CA GLN A 80 -13.78 3.83 6.26
C GLN A 80 -14.04 2.56 7.10
N LYS A 81 -15.31 2.17 7.29
CA LYS A 81 -15.67 0.91 7.96
C LYS A 81 -15.16 -0.30 7.19
N THR A 82 -15.30 -0.31 5.86
CA THR A 82 -14.76 -1.39 5.00
C THR A 82 -13.25 -1.53 5.15
N VAL A 83 -12.53 -0.40 5.24
CA VAL A 83 -11.08 -0.39 5.48
C VAL A 83 -10.75 -0.92 6.88
N GLN A 84 -11.51 -0.49 7.89
CA GLN A 84 -11.33 -0.98 9.26
C GLN A 84 -11.55 -2.49 9.37
N GLU A 85 -12.61 -3.02 8.75
CA GLU A 85 -12.89 -4.46 8.68
C GLU A 85 -11.75 -5.24 8.00
N ALA A 86 -11.17 -4.70 6.92
CA ALA A 86 -10.00 -5.31 6.27
C ALA A 86 -8.76 -5.33 7.18
N LEU A 87 -8.52 -4.26 7.94
CA LEU A 87 -7.44 -4.21 8.93
C LEU A 87 -7.68 -5.20 10.08
N ASP A 88 -8.91 -5.30 10.57
CA ASP A 88 -9.26 -6.21 11.66
C ASP A 88 -9.16 -7.68 11.24
N LEU A 89 -9.49 -8.01 9.99
CA LEU A 89 -9.21 -9.33 9.42
C LEU A 89 -7.72 -9.66 9.43
N LEU A 90 -6.87 -8.73 8.99
CA LEU A 90 -5.42 -8.91 9.00
C LEU A 90 -4.87 -9.06 10.42
N ARG A 91 -5.33 -8.24 11.37
CA ARG A 91 -4.98 -8.37 12.79
C ARG A 91 -5.38 -9.73 13.33
N GLY A 92 -6.60 -10.17 13.07
CA GLY A 92 -7.11 -11.49 13.49
C GLY A 92 -6.26 -12.63 12.94
N ALA A 93 -5.87 -12.58 11.67
CA ALA A 93 -5.00 -13.59 11.07
C ALA A 93 -3.60 -13.60 11.73
N VAL A 94 -3.03 -12.43 12.03
CA VAL A 94 -1.76 -12.36 12.78
C VAL A 94 -1.91 -12.92 14.19
N THR A 95 -3.01 -12.66 14.89
CA THR A 95 -3.27 -13.25 16.22
C THR A 95 -3.44 -14.76 16.16
N ILE A 96 -4.05 -15.31 15.11
CA ILE A 96 -4.15 -16.75 14.90
C ILE A 96 -2.76 -17.36 14.70
N VAL A 97 -1.94 -16.76 13.83
CA VAL A 97 -0.60 -17.30 13.55
C VAL A 97 0.37 -17.05 14.69
N TYR A 98 0.27 -15.93 15.39
CA TYR A 98 1.13 -15.55 16.51
C TYR A 98 0.27 -15.19 17.74
N PRO A 99 -0.18 -16.19 18.52
CA PRO A 99 -1.06 -15.96 19.66
C PRO A 99 -0.46 -15.09 20.77
N MET A 100 0.87 -15.16 20.94
CA MET A 100 1.63 -14.34 21.88
C MET A 100 2.01 -12.96 21.30
N GLY A 101 1.50 -12.64 20.11
CA GLY A 101 1.79 -11.41 19.40
C GLY A 101 3.13 -11.41 18.68
N LEU A 102 3.39 -10.31 17.98
CA LEU A 102 4.65 -10.04 17.30
C LEU A 102 5.58 -9.21 18.22
N PRO A 103 6.90 -9.23 17.97
CA PRO A 103 7.83 -8.41 18.72
C PRO A 103 7.48 -6.91 18.62
N PRO A 104 7.70 -6.09 19.66
CA PRO A 104 7.37 -4.65 19.66
C PRO A 104 8.06 -3.85 18.55
N HIS A 105 9.24 -4.29 18.13
CA HIS A 105 10.00 -3.69 17.03
C HIS A 105 9.55 -4.17 15.65
N ASP A 106 8.63 -5.12 15.54
CA ASP A 106 8.13 -5.60 14.25
C ASP A 106 7.27 -4.54 13.55
N VAL A 107 7.59 -4.22 12.31
CA VAL A 107 6.87 -3.21 11.50
C VAL A 107 5.38 -3.52 11.39
N ILE A 108 5.00 -4.80 11.27
CA ILE A 108 3.59 -5.19 11.16
C ILE A 108 2.82 -4.80 12.42
N ARG A 109 3.46 -4.96 13.59
CA ARG A 109 2.85 -4.59 14.87
C ARG A 109 2.76 -3.08 15.00
N LYS A 110 3.84 -2.36 14.67
CA LYS A 110 3.86 -0.89 14.69
C LYS A 110 2.81 -0.29 13.76
N GLU A 111 2.64 -0.85 12.58
CA GLU A 111 1.62 -0.42 11.61
C GLU A 111 0.20 -0.65 12.18
N PHE A 112 -0.07 -1.81 12.79
CA PHE A 112 -1.37 -2.04 13.43
C PHE A 112 -1.66 -1.15 14.64
N GLU A 113 -0.62 -0.79 15.39
CA GLU A 113 -0.69 0.12 16.55
C GLU A 113 -0.60 1.60 16.14
N ASN A 114 -0.38 1.89 14.85
CA ASN A 114 -0.16 3.22 14.30
C ASN A 114 1.00 3.98 14.99
N THR A 115 2.07 3.26 15.30
CA THR A 115 3.31 3.76 15.95
C THR A 115 4.54 3.61 15.06
N GLU A 116 4.37 3.23 13.80
CA GLU A 116 5.48 3.15 12.85
C GLU A 116 5.97 4.56 12.49
N ASP A 117 7.27 4.78 12.62
CA ASP A 117 7.91 6.02 12.17
C ASP A 117 8.31 5.88 10.70
N LEU A 118 7.61 6.60 9.84
CA LEU A 118 7.87 6.62 8.41
C LEU A 118 8.93 7.67 8.01
N THR A 119 9.47 8.46 8.94
CA THR A 119 10.39 9.55 8.65
C THR A 119 11.58 9.09 7.81
N GLY A 120 11.86 9.78 6.70
CA GLY A 120 12.95 9.44 5.78
C GLY A 120 12.70 8.24 4.86
N THR A 121 11.54 7.58 4.97
CA THR A 121 11.15 6.48 4.07
C THR A 121 10.37 7.00 2.85
N GLN A 122 10.37 6.24 1.75
CA GLN A 122 9.52 6.55 0.59
C GLN A 122 8.03 6.49 0.92
N ALA A 123 7.62 5.62 1.85
CA ALA A 123 6.24 5.49 2.29
C ALA A 123 5.69 6.77 2.94
N SER A 124 6.55 7.60 3.55
CA SER A 124 6.14 8.89 4.11
C SER A 124 5.56 9.85 3.07
N LEU A 125 5.91 9.69 1.78
CA LEU A 125 5.39 10.51 0.69
C LEU A 125 3.95 10.14 0.31
N GLU A 126 3.52 8.92 0.64
CA GLU A 126 2.18 8.41 0.33
C GLU A 126 1.17 8.77 1.43
N VAL A 127 1.64 9.11 2.63
CA VAL A 127 0.80 9.50 3.77
C VAL A 127 0.63 11.01 3.80
N ILE A 128 -0.62 11.46 3.70
CA ILE A 128 -0.98 12.88 3.76
C ILE A 128 -1.83 13.10 5.02
N ASP A 129 -1.38 14.01 5.89
CA ASP A 129 -2.18 14.46 7.03
C ASP A 129 -3.52 15.04 6.54
N VAL A 130 -4.62 14.67 7.20
CA VAL A 130 -5.97 15.07 6.82
C VAL A 130 -6.13 16.60 6.75
N GLN A 131 -5.42 17.36 7.59
CA GLN A 131 -5.43 18.83 7.59
C GLN A 131 -4.64 19.44 6.43
N LEU A 132 -3.69 18.68 5.88
CA LEU A 132 -2.90 19.05 4.72
C LEU A 132 -3.43 18.42 3.42
N ALA A 133 -4.46 17.58 3.48
CA ALA A 133 -5.06 16.96 2.31
C ALA A 133 -5.94 17.96 1.55
N GLN A 134 -5.71 18.08 0.24
CA GLN A 134 -6.54 18.83 -0.68
C GLN A 134 -7.07 17.92 -1.78
N LEU A 135 -8.37 18.05 -2.07
CA LEU A 135 -9.02 17.35 -3.16
C LEU A 135 -9.28 18.30 -4.31
N TRP A 136 -9.04 17.86 -5.54
CA TRP A 136 -9.18 18.67 -6.74
C TRP A 136 -10.05 17.99 -7.78
N PHE A 137 -10.98 18.76 -8.34
CA PHE A 137 -11.83 18.33 -9.46
C PHE A 137 -11.89 19.42 -10.52
N SER A 138 -11.60 19.06 -11.78
CA SER A 138 -11.68 19.96 -12.94
C SER A 138 -10.97 21.32 -12.75
N GLY A 139 -9.80 21.33 -12.10
CA GLY A 139 -9.01 22.54 -11.85
C GLY A 139 -9.52 23.44 -10.73
N LYS A 140 -10.52 22.99 -9.96
CA LYS A 140 -11.02 23.64 -8.74
C LYS A 140 -10.74 22.77 -7.52
N GLU A 141 -10.40 23.41 -6.41
CA GLU A 141 -10.23 22.74 -5.12
C GLU A 141 -11.61 22.45 -4.50
N LEU A 142 -11.81 21.23 -4.02
CA LEU A 142 -12.99 20.79 -3.28
C LEU A 142 -12.83 21.18 -1.81
N LEU A 143 -13.29 22.38 -1.46
CA LEU A 143 -13.18 22.90 -0.11
C LEU A 143 -13.98 22.06 0.91
N PRO A 144 -13.40 21.75 2.08
CA PRO A 144 -14.12 21.07 3.16
C PRO A 144 -15.42 21.81 3.56
N GLY A 145 -16.46 21.05 3.93
CA GLY A 145 -17.76 21.59 4.36
C GLY A 145 -18.69 22.03 3.22
N LYS A 146 -18.22 22.07 1.97
CA LYS A 146 -19.06 22.26 0.78
C LYS A 146 -19.63 20.94 0.30
N LYS A 147 -20.81 20.98 -0.36
CA LYS A 147 -21.41 19.77 -0.93
C LYS A 147 -20.77 19.49 -2.29
N ILE A 148 -20.59 18.22 -2.62
CA ILE A 148 -20.03 17.81 -3.93
C ILE A 148 -20.83 18.40 -5.10
N LYS A 149 -22.16 18.52 -4.95
CA LYS A 149 -23.04 19.15 -5.95
C LYS A 149 -22.65 20.60 -6.30
N ASP A 150 -22.01 21.32 -5.38
CA ASP A 150 -21.58 22.71 -5.61
C ASP A 150 -20.42 22.77 -6.64
N PHE A 151 -19.74 21.64 -6.87
CA PHE A 151 -18.62 21.52 -7.81
C PHE A 151 -18.99 20.72 -9.07
N VAL A 152 -19.82 19.69 -8.93
CA VAL A 152 -20.19 18.76 -10.02
C VAL A 152 -21.51 19.13 -10.68
N GLY A 153 -22.36 19.95 -10.04
CA GLY A 153 -23.70 20.28 -10.49
C GLY A 153 -24.76 19.24 -10.07
N ASN A 154 -25.96 19.38 -10.61
CA ASN A 154 -27.12 18.50 -10.33
C ASN A 154 -27.17 17.28 -11.27
N ASN A 155 -26.08 16.54 -11.37
CA ASN A 155 -26.02 15.34 -12.21
C ASN A 155 -26.23 14.07 -11.36
N GLU A 156 -27.21 13.23 -11.71
CA GLU A 156 -27.58 12.04 -10.92
C GLU A 156 -26.81 10.76 -11.28
N LYS A 157 -26.02 10.77 -12.36
CA LYS A 157 -25.25 9.58 -12.83
C LYS A 157 -23.88 9.97 -13.39
N THR A 158 -23.08 10.67 -12.60
CA THR A 158 -21.74 11.12 -13.02
C THR A 158 -20.66 10.43 -12.25
N LYS A 159 -19.72 9.82 -12.98
CA LYS A 159 -18.44 9.38 -12.43
C LYS A 159 -17.47 10.55 -12.43
N VAL A 160 -16.89 10.82 -11.28
CA VAL A 160 -15.94 11.93 -11.09
C VAL A 160 -14.58 11.37 -10.69
N ILE A 161 -13.53 11.89 -11.31
CA ILE A 161 -12.14 11.61 -10.92
C ILE A 161 -11.65 12.81 -10.11
N VAL A 162 -11.25 12.56 -8.87
CA VAL A 162 -10.73 13.57 -7.95
C VAL A 162 -9.27 13.26 -7.68
N LYS A 163 -8.43 14.30 -7.68
CA LYS A 163 -7.01 14.19 -7.34
C LYS A 163 -6.80 14.58 -5.89
N LEU A 164 -6.13 13.71 -5.13
CA LEU A 164 -5.66 13.97 -3.77
C LEU A 164 -4.22 14.49 -3.83
N GLN A 165 -3.95 15.62 -3.17
CA GLN A 165 -2.61 16.22 -3.08
C GLN A 165 -2.37 16.86 -1.72
N LYS A 166 -1.09 17.06 -1.37
CA LYS A 166 -0.68 17.82 -0.19
C LYS A 166 -0.84 19.32 -0.43
N ARG A 167 -1.30 20.04 0.58
CA ARG A 167 -1.44 21.49 0.57
C ARG A 167 -0.11 22.15 0.31
N GLY A 168 -0.10 23.09 -0.64
CA GLY A 168 1.10 23.81 -1.08
C GLY A 168 1.74 23.26 -2.35
N SER A 169 1.32 22.10 -2.86
CA SER A 169 1.80 21.55 -4.14
C SER A 169 1.22 22.24 -5.39
N GLY A 170 0.38 23.27 -5.22
CA GLY A 170 -0.25 24.02 -6.30
C GLY A 170 -1.37 23.24 -7.00
N LYS A 171 -1.80 23.73 -8.17
CA LYS A 171 -2.84 23.06 -8.96
C LYS A 171 -2.29 21.74 -9.52
N PRO A 172 -3.03 20.62 -9.41
CA PRO A 172 -2.59 19.35 -9.98
C PRO A 172 -2.34 19.48 -11.48
N ALA A 173 -1.31 18.78 -11.97
CA ALA A 173 -1.08 18.63 -13.39
C ALA A 173 -2.35 18.07 -14.06
N ARG A 174 -2.67 18.56 -15.26
CA ARG A 174 -3.80 18.01 -16.04
C ARG A 174 -3.50 16.55 -16.36
N GLU A 175 -4.53 15.70 -16.29
CA GLU A 175 -4.42 14.36 -16.82
C GLU A 175 -4.09 14.42 -18.32
N PRO A 176 -3.16 13.58 -18.80
CA PRO A 176 -2.92 13.46 -20.24
C PRO A 176 -4.23 13.03 -20.90
N LEU A 177 -4.60 13.72 -21.98
CA LEU A 177 -5.86 13.50 -22.71
C LEU A 177 -5.95 12.12 -23.38
N MET A 178 -4.84 11.39 -23.43
CA MET A 178 -4.69 10.10 -24.10
C MET A 178 -3.73 9.23 -23.31
N SER A 179 -3.98 7.92 -23.33
CA SER A 179 -3.04 6.92 -22.83
C SER A 179 -1.75 6.90 -23.65
N GLU A 180 -0.67 6.33 -23.10
CA GLU A 180 0.58 6.19 -23.85
C GLU A 180 0.41 5.34 -25.12
N ASP A 181 -0.44 4.30 -25.06
CA ASP A 181 -0.68 3.41 -26.19
C ASP A 181 -1.48 4.09 -27.30
N GLU A 182 -2.51 4.87 -26.96
CA GLU A 182 -3.22 5.72 -27.92
C GLU A 182 -2.28 6.75 -28.55
N ARG A 183 -1.41 7.37 -27.75
CA ARG A 183 -0.41 8.33 -28.24
C ARG A 183 0.56 7.68 -29.23
N LYS A 184 1.02 6.45 -28.96
CA LYS A 184 1.87 5.67 -29.87
C LYS A 184 1.14 5.33 -31.18
N GLN A 185 -0.11 4.87 -31.11
CA GLN A 185 -0.91 4.57 -32.29
C GLN A 185 -1.13 5.81 -33.17
N LEU A 186 -1.38 6.96 -32.54
CA LEU A 186 -1.58 8.22 -33.25
C LEU A 186 -0.29 8.70 -33.92
N MET A 187 0.86 8.55 -33.26
CA MET A 187 2.18 8.81 -33.87
C MET A 187 2.47 7.87 -35.05
N LEU A 188 2.18 6.57 -34.92
CA LEU A 188 2.33 5.60 -36.01
C LEU A 188 1.44 5.93 -37.21
N HIS A 189 0.19 6.34 -36.96
CA HIS A 189 -0.73 6.75 -38.02
C HIS A 189 -0.26 8.03 -38.72
N ALA A 190 0.25 9.00 -37.96
CA ALA A 190 0.81 10.24 -38.52
C ALA A 190 2.05 9.96 -39.39
N TYR A 191 2.94 9.06 -38.95
CA TYR A 191 4.12 8.64 -39.71
C TYR A 191 3.75 7.98 -41.04
N ARG A 192 2.85 6.99 -41.04
CA ARG A 192 2.36 6.34 -42.27
C ARG A 192 1.74 7.34 -43.25
N ARG A 193 1.03 8.34 -42.73
CA ARG A 193 0.43 9.40 -43.57
C ARG A 193 1.50 10.30 -44.21
N GLN A 194 2.61 10.56 -43.52
CA GLN A 194 3.74 11.30 -44.09
C GLN A 194 4.42 10.51 -45.21
N GLU A 195 4.67 9.22 -45.02
CA GLU A 195 5.24 8.36 -46.07
C GLU A 195 4.36 8.34 -47.33
N GLN A 196 3.05 8.15 -47.17
CA GLN A 196 2.09 8.16 -48.28
C GLN A 196 1.99 9.50 -49.02
N LEU A 197 2.35 10.61 -48.37
CA LEU A 197 2.37 11.93 -49.00
C LEU A 197 3.71 12.21 -49.69
N GLN A 198 4.81 11.64 -49.22
CA GLN A 198 6.12 11.71 -49.85
C GLN A 198 6.20 10.83 -51.11
N ASP A 199 5.56 9.64 -51.10
CA ASP A 199 5.48 8.74 -52.27
C ASP A 199 4.55 9.24 -53.39
N LYS A 200 3.83 10.34 -53.17
CA LYS A 200 2.87 10.93 -54.14
C LYS A 200 3.40 12.17 -54.87
N VAL A 201 4.71 12.44 -54.79
CA VAL A 201 5.43 13.48 -55.56
C VAL A 201 6.41 12.80 -56.50
#